data_AF-A0A1X7HXI8-F1
#
_entry.id   AF-A0A1X7HXI8-F1
#
_cell.length_a   1.000
_cell.length_b   1.000
_cell.length_c   1.000
_cell.angle_alpha   90.00
_cell.angle_beta   90.00
_cell.angle_gamma   90.00
#
_symmetry.space_group_name_H-M   'P 1'
#
loop_
_entity.id
_entity.type
_entity.pdbx_description
1 polymer ?
#
loop_
_entity_poly.entity_id
_entity_poly.type
_entity_poly.pdbx_seq_one_letter_code
_entity_poly.pdbx_strand_id
1 'polypeptide(L)' 'MDVRQRINDNPLLAPALKWDPEDGTLSGSEAALVRIVQALTADLEALDADQQQALGDLVGEIASETLEAEQAGLRMLGLI' A
#
# COMPACT_ATOMS: atom_id res chain seq x y z
N MET A 1 -1.00 -16.65 -11.81
CA MET A 1 -0.59 -15.27 -12.13
C MET A 1 0.11 -14.74 -10.91
N ASP A 2 1.38 -14.37 -11.04
CA ASP A 2 2.26 -13.97 -9.93
C ASP A 2 1.81 -12.63 -9.34
N VAL A 3 1.87 -12.48 -8.02
CA VAL A 3 1.55 -11.23 -7.30
C VAL A 3 2.45 -10.10 -7.78
N ARG A 4 3.71 -10.40 -8.10
CA ARG A 4 4.66 -9.43 -8.67
C ARG A 4 4.18 -8.87 -10.01
N GLN A 5 3.54 -9.70 -10.82
CA GLN A 5 2.97 -9.31 -12.10
C GLN A 5 1.74 -8.41 -11.91
N ARG A 6 0.87 -8.74 -10.94
CA ARG A 6 -0.29 -7.90 -10.58
C ARG A 6 0.12 -6.52 -10.06
N ILE A 7 1.20 -6.43 -9.30
CA ILE A 7 1.72 -5.14 -8.80
C ILE A 7 2.27 -4.31 -9.96
N ASN A 8 3.04 -4.91 -10.87
CA ASN A 8 3.59 -4.21 -12.04
C ASN A 8 2.54 -3.76 -13.06
N ASP A 9 1.50 -4.56 -13.27
CA ASP A 9 0.42 -4.25 -14.22
C ASP A 9 -0.57 -3.20 -13.67
N ASN A 10 -0.48 -2.88 -12.38
CA ASN A 10 -1.37 -1.92 -11.74
C ASN A 10 -0.76 -0.50 -11.76
N PRO A 11 -1.41 0.47 -12.43
CA PRO A 11 -0.89 1.83 -12.58
C PRO A 11 -0.78 2.63 -11.28
N LEU A 12 -1.44 2.20 -10.19
CA LEU A 12 -1.31 2.80 -8.86
C LEU A 12 -0.23 2.15 -8.00
N LEU A 13 0.06 0.86 -8.21
CA LEU A 13 1.03 0.11 -7.40
C LEU A 13 2.44 0.13 -8.02
N ALA A 14 2.53 0.15 -9.35
CA ALA A 14 3.81 0.21 -10.06
C ALA A 14 4.65 1.46 -9.72
N PRO A 15 4.07 2.66 -9.52
CA PRO A 15 4.80 3.83 -9.03
C PRO A 15 5.25 3.67 -7.57
N ALA A 16 4.44 3.03 -6.72
CA ALA A 16 4.75 2.83 -5.30
C ALA A 16 6.00 1.96 -5.07
N LEU A 17 6.38 1.11 -6.03
CA LEU A 17 7.66 0.38 -6.01
C LEU A 17 8.89 1.28 -6.18
N LYS A 18 8.72 2.50 -6.70
CA LYS A 18 9.82 3.41 -7.08
C LYS A 18 9.92 4.62 -6.17
N TRP A 19 8.90 4.91 -5.39
CA TRP A 19 8.88 6.02 -4.46
C TRP A 19 9.63 5.68 -3.18
N ASP A 20 10.27 6.69 -2.57
CA ASP A 20 10.91 6.56 -1.28
C ASP A 20 9.83 6.71 -0.18
N PRO A 21 9.67 5.73 0.72
CA PRO A 21 8.68 5.81 1.82
C PRO A 21 8.99 6.93 2.83
N GLU A 22 10.16 7.55 2.77
CA GLU A 22 10.53 8.74 3.55
C GLU A 22 10.49 10.04 2.74
N ASP A 23 10.02 10.00 1.49
CA ASP A 23 9.80 11.20 0.69
C ASP A 23 8.70 12.07 1.33
N GLY A 24 9.12 13.20 1.91
CA GLY A 24 8.24 14.15 2.59
C GLY A 24 7.27 14.89 1.67
N THR A 25 7.33 14.67 0.36
CA THR A 25 6.34 15.18 -0.61
C THR A 25 5.17 14.23 -0.83
N LEU A 26 5.28 12.98 -0.38
CA LEU A 26 4.18 12.03 -0.41
C LEU A 26 3.11 12.43 0.61
N SER A 27 1.86 12.33 0.19
CA SER A 27 0.75 12.30 1.15
C SER A 27 0.89 11.10 2.09
N GLY A 28 0.26 11.17 3.26
CA GLY A 28 0.29 10.05 4.22
C GLY A 28 -0.18 8.73 3.60
N SER A 29 -1.15 8.80 2.70
CA SER A 29 -1.69 7.67 1.94
C SER A 29 -0.71 7.08 0.94
N GLU A 30 0.02 7.94 0.22
CA GLU A 30 1.05 7.51 -0.72
C GLU A 30 2.23 6.87 0.01
N ALA A 31 2.68 7.46 1.13
CA ALA A 31 3.74 6.89 1.95
C ALA A 31 3.35 5.52 2.54
N ALA A 32 2.09 5.36 2.99
CA ALA A 32 1.56 4.08 3.45
C ALA A 32 1.55 3.04 2.32
N LEU A 33 1.03 3.42 1.14
CA LEU A 33 1.00 2.54 -0.04
C LEU A 33 2.39 2.06 -0.45
N VAL A 34 3.39 2.95 -0.42
CA VAL A 34 4.79 2.62 -0.72
C VAL A 34 5.35 1.60 0.26
N ARG A 35 5.18 1.82 1.57
CA ARG A 35 5.65 0.88 2.60
C ARG A 35 5.03 -0.50 2.46
N ILE A 36 3.73 -0.56 2.20
CA ILE A 36 2.99 -1.79 1.98
C ILE A 36 3.50 -2.54 0.75
N VAL A 37 3.61 -1.87 -0.39
CA VAL A 37 4.03 -2.47 -1.67
C VAL A 37 5.48 -2.95 -1.62
N GLN A 38 6.36 -2.18 -0.96
CA GLN A 38 7.76 -2.57 -0.76
C GLN A 38 7.91 -3.74 0.21
N ALA A 39 7.18 -3.76 1.32
CA ALA A 39 7.15 -4.91 2.23
C ALA A 39 6.64 -6.17 1.53
N LEU A 40 5.56 -6.05 0.75
CA LEU A 40 5.02 -7.12 -0.08
C LEU A 40 6.06 -7.70 -1.04
N THR A 41 6.75 -6.85 -1.78
CA THR A 41 7.70 -7.30 -2.82
C THR A 41 9.03 -7.79 -2.28
N ALA A 42 9.43 -7.37 -1.08
CA ALA A 42 10.63 -7.88 -0.42
C ALA A 42 10.46 -9.33 0.06
N ASP A 43 9.30 -9.68 0.60
CA ASP A 43 9.07 -10.99 1.21
C ASP A 43 8.36 -12.00 0.28
N LEU A 44 7.70 -11.55 -0.81
CA LEU A 44 6.88 -12.41 -1.68
C LEU A 44 7.52 -13.71 -2.19
N GLU A 45 8.85 -13.73 -2.41
CA GLU A 45 9.54 -14.94 -2.88
C GLU A 45 9.93 -15.91 -1.74
N ALA A 46 9.84 -15.47 -0.48
CA ALA A 46 10.21 -16.23 0.71
C ALA A 46 9.00 -16.76 1.50
N LEU A 47 7.77 -16.33 1.19
CA LEU A 47 6.59 -16.63 1.99
C LEU A 47 5.80 -17.86 1.52
N ASP A 48 5.43 -18.70 2.48
CA ASP A 48 4.45 -19.78 2.30
C ASP A 48 3.00 -19.24 2.25
N ALA A 49 2.04 -20.14 2.02
CA ALA A 49 0.64 -19.76 1.79
C ALA A 49 0.00 -19.04 3.00
N ASP A 50 0.33 -19.44 4.23
CA ASP A 50 -0.23 -18.84 5.44
C ASP A 50 0.35 -17.44 5.64
N GLN A 51 1.63 -17.26 5.32
CA GLN A 51 2.30 -15.98 5.35
C GLN A 51 1.79 -15.01 4.27
N GLN A 52 1.48 -15.51 3.07
CA GLN A 52 0.84 -14.70 2.02
C GLN A 52 -0.56 -14.23 2.43
N GLN A 53 -1.31 -15.06 3.16
CA GLN A 53 -2.62 -14.69 3.67
C GLN A 53 -2.53 -13.62 4.76
N ALA A 54 -1.65 -13.79 5.75
CA ALA A 54 -1.42 -12.80 6.81
C ALA A 54 -0.96 -11.44 6.25
N LEU A 55 -0.15 -11.47 5.19
CA LEU A 55 0.29 -10.29 4.48
C LEU A 55 -0.87 -9.60 3.75
N GLY A 56 -1.77 -10.37 3.13
CA GLY A 56 -3.00 -9.86 2.54
C GLY A 56 -3.93 -9.20 3.56
N ASP A 57 -4.07 -9.78 4.74
CA ASP A 57 -4.87 -9.23 5.84
C ASP A 57 -4.29 -7.89 6.33
N LEU A 58 -2.98 -7.83 6.55
CA LEU A 58 -2.27 -6.61 6.96
C LEU A 58 -2.41 -5.49 5.92
N VAL A 59 -2.31 -5.83 4.64
CA VAL A 59 -2.54 -4.88 3.53
C VAL A 59 -3.95 -4.32 3.57
N GLY A 60 -4.95 -5.18 3.84
CA GLY A 60 -6.35 -4.79 3.95
C GLY A 60 -6.62 -3.84 5.13
N GLU A 61 -5.96 -4.08 6.26
CA GLU A 61 -6.06 -3.24 7.46
C GLU A 61 -5.47 -1.86 7.20
N ILE A 62 -4.24 -1.77 6.69
CA ILE A 62 -3.59 -0.48 6.41
C ILE A 62 -4.32 0.30 5.32
N ALA A 63 -4.86 -0.38 4.29
CA ALA A 63 -5.67 0.27 3.27
C ALA A 63 -6.96 0.88 3.85
N SER A 64 -7.59 0.20 4.82
CA SER A 64 -8.78 0.73 5.52
C SER A 64 -8.44 1.94 6.38
N GLU A 65 -7.37 1.86 7.19
CA GLU A 65 -6.92 2.98 8.02
C GLU A 65 -6.57 4.20 7.18
N THR A 66 -5.93 3.99 6.02
CA THR A 66 -5.57 5.04 5.08
C THR A 66 -6.81 5.73 4.51
N LEU A 67 -7.80 4.95 4.06
CA LEU A 67 -9.05 5.47 3.53
C LEU A 67 -9.83 6.26 4.60
N GLU A 68 -9.87 5.76 5.85
CA GLU A 68 -10.50 6.47 6.96
C GLU A 68 -9.81 7.79 7.27
N ALA A 69 -8.47 7.81 7.30
CA ALA A 69 -7.70 9.02 7.54
C ALA A 69 -7.90 10.07 6.43
N GLU A 70 -7.95 9.65 5.16
CA GLU A 70 -8.25 10.53 4.04
C GLU A 70 -9.66 11.11 4.11
N GLN A 71 -10.66 10.26 4.38
CA GLN A 71 -12.04 10.73 4.53
C GLN A 71 -12.18 11.68 5.70
N ALA A 72 -11.49 11.43 6.82
CA ALA A 72 -11.45 12.34 7.95
C ALA A 72 -10.82 13.69 7.57
N GLY A 73 -9.71 13.68 6.83
CA GLY A 73 -9.06 14.88 6.30
C GLY A 73 -9.97 15.70 5.38
N LEU A 74 -10.62 15.05 4.42
CA LEU A 74 -11.54 15.71 3.50
C LEU A 74 -12.79 16.27 4.21
N ARG A 75 -13.33 15.56 5.20
CA ARG A 75 -14.43 16.07 6.05
C ARG A 75 -14.02 17.30 6.84
N MET A 76 -12.81 17.30 7.43
CA MET A 76 -12.30 18.47 8.16
C MET A 76 -12.13 19.70 7.25
N LEU A 77 -11.86 19.48 5.96
CA LEU A 77 -11.76 20.53 4.95
C LEU A 77 -13.11 20.89 4.31
N GLY A 78 -14.21 20.20 4.67
CA GLY A 78 -15.55 20.43 4.12
C GLY A 78 -15.70 20.05 2.64
N LEU A 79 -14.83 19.15 2.15
CA LEU A 79 -14.78 18.74 0.74
C LEU A 79 -15.64 17.49 0.45
N ILE A 80 -16.12 16.82 1.51
CA ILE A 80 -17.11 15.73 1.49
C ILE A 80 -17.95 15.74 2.77
#